data_AF-W5TAV2-F1
#
_entry.id   AF-W5TAV2-F1
#
_cell.length_a   1.000
_cell.length_b   1.000
_cell.length_c   1.000
_cell.angle_alpha   90.00
_cell.angle_beta   90.00
_cell.angle_gamma   90.00
#
_symmetry.space_group_name_H-M   'P 1'
#
loop_
_entity.id
_entity.type
_entity.pdbx_description
1 polymer ?
#
loop_
_entity_poly.entity_id
_entity_poly.type
_entity_poly.pdbx_seq_one_letter_code
_entity_poly.pdbx_strand_id
1 'polypeptide(L)'
;AEAAAASASIGAVSGADILKAIAKSGEAATAGDIKINEAKNAAEIAATNKADTKEAKQKDAVIAAGIALRAMAKDGKFAAKTGEDKSAHAINGVAASSVGKTLSTLIIAIRNTVDSGLKKINEALATVKQEDKSAEATNPAEATTS
;
A
#
# COMPACT_ATOMS: atom_id res chain seq x y z
N ALA A 1 5.14 -22.18 16.01
CA ALA A 1 3.98 -22.55 15.16
C ALA A 1 3.27 -21.32 14.61
N GLU A 2 3.25 -20.24 15.38
CA GLU A 2 2.57 -18.98 15.18
C GLU A 2 3.12 -18.21 13.96
N ALA A 3 4.44 -18.14 13.79
CA ALA A 3 5.05 -17.55 12.60
C ALA A 3 4.72 -18.35 11.31
N ALA A 4 4.56 -19.67 11.42
CA ALA A 4 4.15 -20.50 10.29
C ALA A 4 2.68 -20.27 9.92
N ALA A 5 1.79 -20.14 10.92
CA ALA A 5 0.39 -19.77 10.70
C ALA A 5 0.27 -18.39 10.05
N ALA A 6 1.01 -17.39 10.54
CA ALA A 6 1.07 -16.07 9.93
C ALA A 6 1.60 -16.11 8.49
N SER A 7 2.64 -16.93 8.24
CA SER A 7 3.15 -17.17 6.88
C SER A 7 2.09 -17.78 5.96
N ALA A 8 1.30 -18.74 6.46
CA ALA A 8 0.22 -19.37 5.70
C ALA A 8 -0.87 -18.35 5.33
N SER A 9 -1.32 -17.52 6.28
CA SER A 9 -2.28 -16.44 6.02
C SER A 9 -1.77 -15.47 4.96
N ILE A 10 -0.50 -15.04 5.04
CA ILE A 10 0.10 -14.16 4.03
C ILE A 10 0.23 -14.86 2.68
N GLY A 11 0.59 -16.15 2.67
CA GLY A 11 0.70 -16.98 1.48
C GLY A 11 -0.63 -17.13 0.74
N ALA A 12 -1.73 -17.23 1.48
CA ALA A 12 -3.08 -17.44 0.95
C ALA A 12 -3.72 -16.20 0.30
N VAL A 13 -3.14 -15.00 0.48
CA VAL A 13 -3.75 -13.74 0.01
C VAL A 13 -2.86 -12.97 -0.96
N SER A 14 -3.48 -12.17 -1.83
CA SER A 14 -2.78 -11.27 -2.73
C SER A 14 -2.45 -9.92 -2.05
N GLY A 15 -1.51 -9.16 -2.63
CA GLY A 15 -1.25 -7.79 -2.16
C GLY A 15 -2.46 -6.86 -2.31
N ALA A 16 -3.35 -7.12 -3.27
CA ALA A 16 -4.59 -6.37 -3.45
C ALA A 16 -5.60 -6.66 -2.32
N ASP A 17 -5.69 -7.90 -1.85
CA ASP A 17 -6.54 -8.26 -0.71
C ASP A 17 -6.04 -7.59 0.57
N ILE A 18 -4.72 -7.56 0.76
CA ILE A 18 -4.08 -6.86 1.89
C ILE A 18 -4.38 -5.36 1.83
N LEU A 19 -4.15 -4.70 0.69
CA LEU A 19 -4.46 -3.27 0.53
C LEU A 19 -5.94 -2.96 0.74
N LYS A 20 -6.83 -3.82 0.24
CA LYS A 20 -8.28 -3.66 0.44
C LYS A 20 -8.65 -3.81 1.91
N ALA A 21 -8.02 -4.71 2.66
CA ALA A 21 -8.22 -4.85 4.08
C ALA A 21 -7.69 -3.64 4.87
N ILE A 22 -6.54 -3.08 4.48
CA ILE A 22 -6.01 -1.83 5.05
C ILE A 22 -6.97 -0.66 4.77
N ALA A 23 -7.40 -0.48 3.52
CA ALA A 23 -8.28 0.63 3.13
C ALA A 23 -9.68 0.56 3.78
N LYS A 24 -10.15 -0.64 4.10
CA LYS A 24 -11.40 -0.86 4.85
C LYS A 24 -11.22 -0.85 6.36
N SER A 25 -9.99 -0.79 6.85
CA SER A 25 -9.72 -0.74 8.28
C SER A 25 -10.20 0.60 8.83
N GLY A 26 -10.91 0.55 9.96
CA GLY A 26 -11.13 1.73 10.76
C GLY A 26 -9.86 2.16 11.50
N GLU A 27 -9.99 3.20 12.30
CA GLU A 27 -8.97 3.57 13.28
C GLU A 27 -8.88 2.49 14.36
N ALA A 28 -7.67 2.28 14.88
CA ALA A 28 -7.51 1.47 16.08
C ALA A 28 -8.06 2.24 17.28
N ALA A 29 -8.75 1.56 18.21
CA ALA A 29 -8.90 2.11 19.55
C ALA A 29 -7.52 2.27 20.22
N THR A 30 -7.46 2.99 21.34
CA THR A 30 -6.22 3.30 22.06
C THR A 30 -5.29 2.08 22.16
N ALA A 31 -4.02 2.28 21.79
CA ALA A 31 -3.04 1.21 21.72
C ALA A 31 -2.93 0.45 23.06
N GLY A 32 -3.26 -0.84 23.04
CA GLY A 32 -3.03 -1.75 24.15
C GLY A 32 -4.20 -2.20 24.99
N ASP A 33 -5.40 -1.68 24.73
CA ASP A 33 -6.61 -2.19 25.39
C ASP A 33 -7.23 -3.37 24.64
N ILE A 34 -6.86 -3.57 23.36
CA ILE A 34 -7.44 -4.60 22.49
C ILE A 34 -6.65 -5.90 22.56
N LYS A 35 -7.33 -6.99 22.91
CA LYS A 35 -6.77 -8.34 22.76
C LYS A 35 -6.84 -8.79 21.31
N ILE A 36 -5.89 -9.62 20.88
CA ILE A 36 -5.79 -10.08 19.49
C ILE A 36 -7.05 -10.81 18.99
N ASN A 37 -7.78 -11.49 19.88
CA ASN A 37 -9.02 -12.18 19.55
C ASN A 37 -10.26 -11.25 19.49
N GLU A 38 -10.13 -10.02 19.98
CA GLU A 38 -11.19 -9.00 20.00
C GLU A 38 -11.01 -7.99 18.85
N ALA A 39 -9.82 -7.96 18.23
CA ALA A 39 -9.52 -7.09 17.09
C ALA A 39 -10.45 -7.39 15.90
N LYS A 40 -11.10 -6.34 15.39
CA LYS A 40 -12.10 -6.35 14.32
C LYS A 40 -11.54 -5.96 12.96
N ASN A 41 -10.40 -5.27 12.95
CA ASN A 41 -9.79 -4.72 11.73
C ASN A 41 -8.26 -4.75 11.79
N ALA A 42 -7.62 -4.38 10.68
CA ALA A 42 -6.17 -4.45 10.52
C ALA A 42 -5.43 -3.50 11.48
N ALA A 43 -5.95 -2.28 11.67
CA ALA A 43 -5.35 -1.29 12.57
C ALA A 43 -5.37 -1.77 14.03
N GLU A 44 -6.49 -2.35 14.47
CA GLU A 44 -6.61 -2.92 15.82
C GLU A 44 -5.65 -4.11 16.02
N ILE A 45 -5.51 -5.00 15.04
CA ILE A 45 -4.49 -6.07 15.06
C ILE A 45 -3.10 -5.46 15.23
N ALA A 46 -2.79 -4.42 14.45
CA ALA A 46 -1.50 -3.73 14.51
C ALA A 46 -1.26 -3.01 15.85
N ALA A 47 -2.30 -2.57 16.56
CA ALA A 47 -2.21 -1.86 17.82
C ALA A 47 -2.15 -2.77 19.06
N THR A 48 -2.40 -4.08 18.92
CA THR A 48 -2.37 -5.01 20.05
C THR A 48 -0.98 -5.09 20.71
N ASN A 49 -0.90 -4.97 22.04
CA ASN A 49 0.39 -4.98 22.75
C ASN A 49 0.46 -6.02 23.88
N LYS A 50 -0.65 -6.68 24.19
CA LYS A 50 -0.68 -7.75 25.19
C LYS A 50 -0.21 -9.04 24.55
N ALA A 51 0.77 -9.68 25.17
CA ALA A 51 1.14 -11.05 24.86
C ALA A 51 -0.04 -11.95 25.22
N ASP A 52 -0.90 -12.19 24.23
CA ASP A 52 -2.03 -13.11 24.33
C ASP A 52 -1.69 -14.34 23.49
N THR A 53 -1.94 -15.52 24.03
CA THR A 53 -1.70 -16.80 23.32
C THR A 53 -2.87 -17.18 22.42
N LYS A 54 -3.87 -16.31 22.32
CA LYS A 54 -5.05 -16.52 21.47
C LYS A 54 -4.76 -16.17 20.03
N GLU A 55 -5.45 -16.87 19.13
CA GLU A 55 -5.41 -16.61 17.70
C GLU A 55 -6.30 -15.43 17.32
N ALA A 56 -5.89 -14.68 16.31
CA ALA A 56 -6.74 -13.66 15.69
C ALA A 56 -7.91 -14.36 14.97
N LYS A 57 -9.15 -14.05 15.37
CA LYS A 57 -10.36 -14.59 14.72
C LYS A 57 -10.76 -13.75 13.51
N GLN A 58 -9.82 -13.57 12.57
CA GLN A 58 -9.98 -12.70 11.42
C GLN A 58 -9.62 -13.41 10.13
N LYS A 59 -10.07 -12.86 9.00
CA LYS A 59 -9.70 -13.37 7.68
C LYS A 59 -8.20 -13.17 7.44
N ASP A 60 -7.61 -14.06 6.66
CA ASP A 60 -6.18 -14.02 6.32
C ASP A 60 -5.73 -12.65 5.78
N ALA A 61 -6.56 -11.99 4.96
CA ALA A 61 -6.25 -10.67 4.43
C ALA A 61 -6.17 -9.58 5.52
N VAL A 62 -7.03 -9.67 6.54
CA VAL A 62 -7.05 -8.73 7.67
C VAL A 62 -5.87 -8.98 8.60
N ILE A 63 -5.52 -10.26 8.82
CA ILE A 63 -4.32 -10.65 9.59
C ILE A 63 -3.06 -10.15 8.87
N ALA A 64 -2.92 -10.44 7.57
CA ALA A 64 -1.78 -9.99 6.77
C ALA A 64 -1.67 -8.46 6.71
N ALA A 65 -2.80 -7.76 6.61
CA ALA A 65 -2.86 -6.29 6.70
C ALA A 65 -2.41 -5.77 8.07
N GLY A 66 -2.87 -6.38 9.16
CA GLY A 66 -2.45 -6.00 10.51
C GLY A 66 -0.95 -6.22 10.73
N ILE A 67 -0.40 -7.33 10.22
CA ILE A 67 1.04 -7.59 10.24
C ILE A 67 1.78 -6.52 9.42
N ALA A 68 1.32 -6.19 8.21
CA ALA A 68 1.96 -5.18 7.38
C ALA A 68 1.97 -3.80 8.08
N LEU A 69 0.82 -3.39 8.64
CA LEU A 69 0.71 -2.12 9.39
C LEU A 69 1.60 -2.13 10.62
N ARG A 70 1.62 -3.22 11.40
CA ARG A 70 2.52 -3.38 12.55
C ARG A 70 3.97 -3.24 12.12
N ALA A 71 4.39 -3.91 11.05
CA ALA A 71 5.77 -3.89 10.57
C ALA A 71 6.21 -2.52 10.05
N MET A 72 5.29 -1.72 9.50
CA MET A 72 5.58 -0.37 9.01
C MET A 72 5.51 0.71 10.11
N ALA A 73 4.85 0.43 11.23
CA ALA A 73 4.71 1.37 12.33
C ALA A 73 6.06 1.60 13.05
N LYS A 74 6.32 2.85 13.47
CA LYS A 74 7.58 3.27 14.13
C LYS A 74 7.98 2.38 15.31
N ASP A 75 7.02 2.06 16.18
CA ASP A 75 7.22 1.25 17.39
C ASP A 75 6.69 -0.18 17.23
N GLY A 76 6.48 -0.60 15.98
CA GLY A 76 6.00 -1.91 15.61
C GLY A 76 6.96 -3.03 15.96
N LYS A 77 6.56 -3.90 16.89
CA LYS A 77 7.36 -5.08 17.30
C LYS A 77 6.50 -6.33 17.37
N PHE A 78 7.10 -7.46 17.01
CA PHE A 78 6.49 -8.78 17.12
C PHE A 78 7.10 -9.54 18.28
N ALA A 79 6.26 -10.19 19.08
CA ALA A 79 6.73 -11.04 20.16
C ALA A 79 7.31 -12.34 19.58
N ALA A 80 8.42 -12.80 20.15
CA ALA A 80 9.04 -14.09 19.87
C ALA A 80 9.29 -14.83 21.18
N LYS A 81 9.35 -16.16 21.15
CA LYS A 81 9.76 -16.94 22.33
C LYS A 81 11.23 -16.65 22.64
N THR A 82 11.51 -16.35 23.90
CA THR A 82 12.88 -16.09 24.39
C THR A 82 13.74 -17.34 24.24
N GLY A 83 14.95 -17.19 23.69
CA GLY A 83 15.92 -18.29 23.55
C GLY A 83 15.78 -19.13 22.28
N GLU A 84 14.99 -18.69 21.28
CA GLU A 84 14.79 -19.41 20.03
C GLU A 84 15.02 -18.50 18.80
N ASP A 85 16.28 -18.37 18.36
CA ASP A 85 16.68 -17.47 17.27
C ASP A 85 15.95 -17.74 15.94
N LYS A 86 15.56 -19.00 15.69
CA LYS A 86 14.78 -19.41 14.51
C LYS A 86 13.41 -18.70 14.44
N SER A 87 12.82 -18.40 15.59
CA SER A 87 11.54 -17.70 15.67
C SER A 87 11.65 -16.25 15.17
N ALA A 88 12.77 -15.58 15.45
CA ALA A 88 13.01 -14.22 14.97
C ALA A 88 13.14 -14.15 13.44
N HIS A 89 13.86 -15.09 12.83
CA HIS A 89 13.98 -15.15 11.36
C HIS A 89 12.64 -15.40 10.67
N ALA A 90 11.83 -16.31 11.20
CA ALA A 90 10.51 -16.60 10.63
C ALA A 90 9.58 -15.37 10.71
N ILE A 91 9.57 -14.66 11.85
CA ILE A 91 8.79 -13.44 12.04
C ILE A 91 9.24 -12.33 11.08
N ASN A 92 10.56 -12.17 10.89
CA ASN A 92 11.09 -11.18 9.94
C ASN A 92 10.67 -11.50 8.50
N GLY A 93 10.66 -12.79 8.11
CA GLY A 93 10.16 -13.21 6.80
C GLY A 93 8.68 -12.92 6.61
N VAL A 94 7.86 -13.18 7.62
CA VAL A 94 6.43 -12.85 7.67
C VAL A 94 6.22 -11.34 7.48
N ALA A 95 6.91 -10.52 8.27
CA ALA A 95 6.82 -9.06 8.20
C ALA A 95 7.28 -8.52 6.84
N ALA A 96 8.43 -8.96 6.35
CA ALA A 96 8.94 -8.54 5.06
C ALA A 96 8.01 -8.95 3.91
N SER A 97 7.43 -10.16 3.95
CA SER A 97 6.52 -10.62 2.91
C SER A 97 5.21 -9.85 2.88
N SER A 98 4.61 -9.54 4.04
CA SER A 98 3.35 -8.79 4.08
C SER A 98 3.55 -7.34 3.61
N VAL A 99 4.62 -6.68 4.04
CA VAL A 99 5.00 -5.34 3.59
C VAL A 99 5.32 -5.34 2.09
N GLY A 100 6.13 -6.30 1.64
CA GLY A 100 6.53 -6.44 0.23
C GLY A 100 5.33 -6.60 -0.70
N LYS A 101 4.37 -7.48 -0.36
CA LYS A 101 3.12 -7.64 -1.11
C LYS A 101 2.30 -6.35 -1.14
N THR A 102 2.14 -5.69 0.01
CA THR A 102 1.36 -4.45 0.15
C THR A 102 1.93 -3.32 -0.72
N LEU A 103 3.21 -3.01 -0.54
CA LEU A 103 3.86 -1.90 -1.24
C LEU A 103 4.00 -2.17 -2.74
N SER A 104 4.32 -3.41 -3.14
CA SER A 104 4.43 -3.75 -4.56
C SER A 104 3.12 -3.53 -5.30
N THR A 105 2.00 -3.96 -4.72
CA THR A 105 0.69 -3.72 -5.34
C THR A 105 0.32 -2.24 -5.34
N LEU A 106 0.62 -1.49 -4.27
CA LEU A 106 0.34 -0.05 -4.21
C LEU A 106 1.11 0.71 -5.30
N ILE A 107 2.39 0.38 -5.49
CA ILE A 107 3.23 0.96 -6.52
C ILE A 107 2.65 0.68 -7.92
N ILE A 108 2.22 -0.55 -8.19
CA ILE A 108 1.60 -0.91 -9.49
C ILE A 108 0.30 -0.13 -9.71
N ALA A 109 -0.54 -0.01 -8.67
CA ALA A 109 -1.80 0.75 -8.76
C ALA A 109 -1.56 2.23 -9.09
N ILE A 110 -0.55 2.85 -8.45
CA ILE A 110 -0.15 4.23 -8.75
C ILE A 110 0.35 4.35 -10.19
N ARG A 111 1.25 3.47 -10.64
CA ARG A 111 1.77 3.50 -12.02
C ARG A 111 0.66 3.37 -13.06
N ASN A 112 -0.27 2.44 -12.86
CA ASN A 112 -1.40 2.25 -13.79
C ASN A 112 -2.32 3.48 -13.84
N THR A 113 -2.52 4.15 -12.71
CA THR A 113 -3.31 5.38 -12.62
C THR A 113 -2.64 6.52 -13.37
N VAL A 114 -1.33 6.69 -13.17
CA VAL A 114 -0.51 7.70 -13.86
C VAL A 114 -0.45 7.42 -15.37
N ASP A 115 -0.18 6.18 -15.77
CA ASP A 115 -0.14 5.77 -17.19
C ASP A 115 -1.47 6.05 -17.90
N SER A 116 -2.60 5.72 -17.26
CA SER A 116 -3.93 6.03 -17.78
C SER A 116 -4.16 7.53 -17.93
N GLY A 117 -3.67 8.34 -16.99
CA GLY A 117 -3.73 9.81 -17.07
C GLY A 117 -2.87 10.36 -18.22
N LEU A 118 -1.63 9.86 -18.36
CA LEU A 118 -0.71 10.27 -19.42
C LEU A 118 -1.24 9.89 -20.82
N LYS A 119 -1.86 8.72 -20.97
CA LYS A 119 -2.50 8.31 -22.24
C LYS A 119 -3.60 9.29 -22.66
N LYS A 120 -4.47 9.70 -21.73
CA LYS A 120 -5.52 10.70 -22.00
C LYS A 120 -4.93 12.05 -22.43
N ILE A 121 -3.84 12.49 -21.80
CA ILE A 121 -3.13 13.71 -22.20
C ILE A 121 -2.58 13.57 -23.62
N ASN A 122 -1.97 12.43 -23.95
CA ASN A 122 -1.42 12.18 -25.28
C ASN A 122 -2.51 12.17 -26.37
N GLU A 123 -3.66 11.55 -26.08
CA GLU A 123 -4.84 11.57 -26.98
C GLU A 123 -5.34 13.00 -27.20
N ALA A 124 -5.44 13.82 -26.14
CA ALA A 124 -5.84 15.22 -26.28
C ALA A 124 -4.83 16.02 -27.12
N LEU A 125 -3.53 15.86 -26.88
CA LEU A 125 -2.48 16.54 -27.65
C LEU A 125 -2.50 16.15 -29.13
N ALA A 126 -2.79 14.89 -29.46
CA ALA A 126 -2.91 14.44 -30.84
C ALA A 126 -4.03 15.15 -31.63
N THR A 127 -5.05 15.67 -30.93
CA THR A 127 -6.14 16.44 -31.56
C THR A 127 -5.83 17.92 -31.73
N VAL A 128 -4.76 18.44 -31.10
CA VAL A 128 -4.34 19.83 -31.25
C VAL A 128 -3.68 19.99 -32.62
N LYS A 129 -4.40 20.58 -33.57
CA LYS A 129 -3.80 21.07 -34.81
C LYS A 129 -3.05 22.37 -34.49
N GLN A 130 -1.76 22.45 -34.81
CA GLN A 130 -1.05 23.72 -34.77
C GLN A 130 -1.74 24.67 -35.75
N GLU A 131 -2.47 25.66 -35.26
CA GLU A 131 -2.87 26.79 -36.10
C GLU A 131 -1.60 27.54 -36.51
N ASP A 132 -1.51 27.79 -37.82
CA ASP A 132 -0.36 28.28 -38.54
C ASP A 132 0.06 29.68 -38.04
N LYS A 133 1.00 29.75 -37.08
CA LYS A 133 1.59 31.02 -36.61
C LYS A 133 2.52 31.67 -37.64
N SER A 134 2.53 31.24 -38.90
CA SER A 134 3.39 31.78 -39.94
C SER A 134 2.89 33.09 -40.57
N ALA A 135 1.70 33.60 -40.23
CA ALA A 135 1.08 34.73 -40.96
C ALA A 135 1.35 36.14 -40.38
N GLU A 136 1.97 36.32 -39.22
CA GLU A 136 2.09 37.65 -38.58
C GLU A 136 3.45 38.37 -38.76
N ALA A 137 4.42 37.80 -39.51
CA ALA A 137 5.79 38.33 -39.57
C ALA A 137 6.26 38.87 -40.93
N THR A 138 5.38 39.10 -41.91
CA THR A 138 5.77 39.77 -43.16
C THR A 138 4.72 40.75 -43.63
N ASN A 139 4.85 42.01 -43.20
CA ASN A 139 4.48 43.12 -44.08
C ASN A 139 5.56 44.21 -44.07
N PRO A 140 6.67 44.02 -44.81
CA PRO A 140 7.56 45.10 -45.19
C PRO A 140 7.14 45.64 -46.56
N ALA A 141 6.24 46.64 -46.60
CA ALA A 141 6.22 47.70 -47.63
C ALA A 141 4.87 48.45 -47.62
N GLU A 142 4.85 49.62 -46.98
CA GLU A 142 4.30 50.79 -47.65
C GLU A 142 5.41 51.85 -47.65
N ALA A 143 6.32 51.68 -48.61
CA ALA A 143 7.16 52.75 -49.09
C ALA A 143 6.24 53.75 -49.81
N THR A 144 6.26 54.99 -49.33
CA THR A 144 6.17 56.24 -50.10
C THR A 144 5.81 56.09 -51.59
N THR A 145 4.71 56.69 -52.04
CA THR A 145 4.66 57.63 -53.20
C THR A 145 3.25 58.10 -53.53
N SER A 146 3.18 59.39 -53.88
CA SER A 146 2.09 60.20 -54.47
C SER A 146 1.04 60.78 -53.54
#